data_AF-A0A9D8SY20-F1
#
_entry.id   AF-A0A9D8SY20-F1
#
_cell.length_a   1.000
_cell.length_b   1.000
_cell.length_c   1.000
_cell.angle_alpha   90.00
_cell.angle_beta   90.00
_cell.angle_gamma   90.00
#
_symmetry.space_group_name_H-M   'P 1'
#
loop_
_entity.id
_entity.type
_entity.pdbx_description
1 polymer ?
#
loop_
_entity_poly.entity_id
_entity_poly.type
_entity_poly.pdbx_seq_one_letter_code
_entity_poly.pdbx_strand_id
1 'polypeptide(L)'
;FEFTNRGDFAQEVFGELVKYANKELPGMILGIGSIVDPATAALYLQLGANFVVGPLFNPEIAPICNRRLVPYCPGCGTVSEVGKAQELGCDLCKVFPGDVLGPAFVKGLKAPMPWSQLMVTGGVKPSKENLEGWFKAGVTCVGMGSNLFPKEVIAAKEWNKITELCANALAIVKEVR
;
A
#
# COMPACT_ATOMS: atom_id res chain seq x y z
N PHE A 1 -4.98 -5.49 3.81
CA PHE A 1 -3.75 -5.45 4.61
C PHE A 1 -2.56 -5.79 3.72
N GLU A 2 -1.44 -5.08 3.88
CA GLU A 2 -0.18 -5.33 3.15
C GLU A 2 0.79 -6.05 4.08
N PHE A 3 1.11 -7.32 3.79
CA PHE A 3 2.20 -8.04 4.46
C PHE A 3 3.54 -7.62 3.81
N THR A 4 4.64 -7.52 4.57
CA THR A 4 5.92 -7.06 4.01
C THR A 4 6.90 -8.22 3.77
N ASN A 5 7.36 -8.43 2.53
CA ASN A 5 8.42 -9.39 2.21
C ASN A 5 9.82 -8.79 2.51
N ARG A 6 10.31 -8.95 3.74
CA ARG A 6 11.61 -8.38 4.16
C ARG A 6 12.53 -9.34 4.91
N GLY A 7 12.03 -10.52 5.30
CA GLY A 7 12.79 -11.50 6.08
C GLY A 7 12.84 -12.84 5.36
N ASP A 8 13.80 -13.67 5.73
CA ASP A 8 13.89 -15.04 5.24
C ASP A 8 12.59 -15.79 5.56
N PHE A 9 12.19 -16.67 4.63
CA PHE A 9 10.98 -17.49 4.76
C PHE A 9 9.67 -16.72 4.90
N ALA A 10 9.64 -15.41 4.58
CA ALA A 10 8.43 -14.60 4.59
C ALA A 10 7.28 -15.17 3.74
N GLN A 11 7.61 -15.92 2.68
CA GLN A 11 6.63 -16.62 1.84
C GLN A 11 5.88 -17.73 2.58
N GLU A 12 6.52 -18.40 3.55
CA GLU A 12 5.89 -19.47 4.32
C GLU A 12 4.80 -18.90 5.23
N VAL A 13 5.15 -17.84 5.97
CA VAL A 13 4.21 -17.10 6.83
C VAL A 13 3.05 -16.54 6.01
N PHE A 14 3.34 -15.95 4.85
CA PHE A 14 2.29 -15.42 3.98
C PHE A 14 1.33 -16.50 3.48
N GLY A 15 1.85 -17.67 3.10
CA GLY A 15 1.03 -18.80 2.66
C GLY A 15 0.08 -19.29 3.76
N GLU A 16 0.53 -19.31 5.03
CA GLU A 16 -0.33 -19.59 6.18
C GLU A 16 -1.38 -18.52 6.40
N LEU A 17 -0.99 -17.24 6.32
CA LEU A 17 -1.90 -16.10 6.48
C LEU A 17 -3.00 -16.07 5.41
N VAL A 18 -2.70 -16.41 4.15
CA VAL A 18 -3.71 -16.50 3.09
C VAL A 18 -4.73 -17.60 3.41
N LYS A 19 -4.27 -18.80 3.81
CA LYS A 19 -5.17 -19.90 4.17
C LYS A 19 -6.05 -19.53 5.37
N TYR A 20 -5.47 -18.88 6.36
CA TYR A 20 -6.20 -18.38 7.53
C TYR A 20 -7.23 -17.32 7.13
N ALA A 21 -6.83 -16.29 6.36
CA ALA A 21 -7.72 -15.21 5.95
C ALA A 21 -8.91 -15.72 5.12
N ASN A 22 -8.67 -16.64 4.18
CA ASN A 22 -9.72 -17.24 3.37
C ASN A 22 -10.76 -18.02 4.20
N LYS A 23 -10.32 -18.65 5.29
CA LYS A 23 -11.20 -19.48 6.14
C LYS A 23 -11.89 -18.66 7.24
N GLU A 24 -11.14 -17.80 7.91
CA GLU A 24 -11.56 -17.18 9.17
C GLU A 24 -11.94 -15.69 9.02
N LEU A 25 -11.55 -15.03 7.92
CA LEU A 25 -11.77 -13.60 7.71
C LEU A 25 -12.46 -13.30 6.36
N PRO A 26 -13.72 -13.70 6.16
CA PRO A 26 -14.45 -13.41 4.92
C PRO A 26 -14.41 -11.92 4.55
N GLY A 27 -13.99 -11.62 3.33
CA GLY A 27 -13.86 -10.24 2.83
C GLY A 27 -12.52 -9.56 3.13
N MET A 28 -11.61 -10.21 3.86
CA MET A 28 -10.25 -9.70 4.05
C MET A 28 -9.47 -9.73 2.72
N ILE A 29 -8.94 -8.57 2.33
CA ILE A 29 -8.03 -8.45 1.19
C ILE A 29 -6.60 -8.43 1.73
N LEU A 30 -5.83 -9.48 1.42
CA LEU A 30 -4.44 -9.67 1.83
C LEU A 30 -3.52 -9.54 0.62
N GLY A 31 -2.69 -8.51 0.61
CA GLY A 31 -1.68 -8.28 -0.42
C GLY A 31 -0.27 -8.37 0.12
N ILE A 32 0.68 -8.34 -0.80
CA ILE A 32 2.11 -8.41 -0.52
C ILE A 32 2.80 -7.10 -0.87
N GLY A 33 3.67 -6.64 0.02
CA GLY A 33 4.51 -5.46 -0.11
C GLY A 33 5.99 -5.80 -0.14
N SER A 34 6.81 -4.79 -0.42
CA SER A 34 8.27 -4.92 -0.57
C SER A 34 8.70 -5.82 -1.74
N ILE A 35 7.88 -5.91 -2.79
CA ILE A 35 8.24 -6.65 -4.02
C ILE A 35 9.03 -5.75 -4.97
N VAL A 36 10.20 -6.22 -5.40
CA VAL A 36 11.13 -5.44 -6.26
C VAL A 36 11.45 -6.12 -7.59
N ASP A 37 11.14 -7.41 -7.72
CA ASP A 37 11.45 -8.22 -8.90
C ASP A 37 10.27 -9.12 -9.32
N PRO A 38 10.23 -9.53 -10.61
CA PRO A 38 9.18 -10.38 -11.16
C PRO A 38 9.07 -11.79 -10.56
N ALA A 39 10.20 -12.41 -10.18
CA ALA A 39 10.19 -13.79 -9.67
C ALA A 39 9.53 -13.86 -8.30
N THR A 40 9.84 -12.91 -7.42
CA THR A 40 9.19 -12.77 -6.12
C THR A 40 7.71 -12.42 -6.27
N ALA A 41 7.34 -11.55 -7.21
CA ALA A 41 5.93 -11.26 -7.50
C ALA A 41 5.16 -12.55 -7.87
N ALA A 42 5.71 -13.36 -8.79
CA ALA A 42 5.10 -14.61 -9.23
C ALA A 42 4.92 -15.61 -8.07
N LEU A 43 5.89 -15.70 -7.17
CA LEU A 43 5.81 -16.54 -5.97
C LEU A 43 4.61 -16.16 -5.10
N TYR A 44 4.46 -14.89 -4.75
CA TYR A 44 3.37 -14.44 -3.87
C TYR A 44 2.00 -14.46 -4.53
N LEU A 45 1.94 -14.24 -5.86
CA LEU A 45 0.72 -14.48 -6.62
C LEU A 45 0.31 -15.95 -6.58
N GLN A 46 1.26 -16.88 -6.60
CA GLN A 46 0.97 -18.31 -6.48
C GLN A 46 0.46 -18.68 -5.09
N LEU A 47 0.88 -17.94 -4.06
CA LEU A 47 0.42 -18.11 -2.68
C LEU A 47 -0.93 -17.45 -2.40
N GLY A 48 -1.51 -16.71 -3.36
CA GLY A 48 -2.86 -16.14 -3.27
C GLY A 48 -2.92 -14.67 -2.87
N ALA A 49 -1.86 -13.89 -3.10
CA ALA A 49 -1.90 -12.44 -2.89
C ALA A 49 -3.00 -11.77 -3.73
N ASN A 50 -3.81 -10.91 -3.10
CA ASN A 50 -4.88 -10.17 -3.77
C ASN A 50 -4.39 -8.90 -4.47
N PHE A 51 -3.22 -8.39 -4.09
CA PHE A 51 -2.55 -7.26 -4.74
C PHE A 51 -1.04 -7.29 -4.43
N VAL A 52 -0.24 -6.62 -5.25
CA VAL A 52 1.22 -6.50 -5.12
C VAL A 52 1.61 -5.03 -4.96
N VAL A 53 2.50 -4.73 -4.01
CA VAL A 53 3.04 -3.39 -3.74
C VAL A 53 4.57 -3.43 -3.77
N GLY A 54 5.17 -2.48 -4.48
CA GLY A 54 6.62 -2.28 -4.51
C GLY A 54 7.04 -0.98 -3.83
N PRO A 55 8.28 -0.88 -3.30
CA PRO A 55 8.86 0.40 -2.89
C PRO A 55 9.35 1.21 -4.10
N LEU A 56 9.46 0.59 -5.27
CA LEU A 56 9.90 1.17 -6.53
C LEU A 56 9.02 0.68 -7.68
N PHE A 57 9.18 1.30 -8.85
CA PHE A 57 8.55 0.87 -10.08
C PHE A 57 9.48 -0.08 -10.83
N ASN A 58 9.04 -1.33 -10.98
CA ASN A 58 9.69 -2.29 -11.86
C ASN A 58 8.72 -2.67 -12.99
N PRO A 59 9.02 -2.33 -14.26
CA PRO A 59 8.14 -2.59 -15.38
C PRO A 59 7.93 -4.10 -15.65
N GLU A 60 8.84 -4.96 -15.22
CA GLU A 60 8.74 -6.41 -15.44
C GLU A 60 7.73 -7.08 -14.50
N ILE A 61 7.35 -6.44 -13.39
CA ILE A 61 6.32 -6.95 -12.48
C ILE A 61 4.91 -6.80 -13.07
N ALA A 62 4.66 -5.72 -13.82
CA ALA A 62 3.33 -5.39 -14.32
C ALA A 62 2.74 -6.49 -15.23
N PRO A 63 3.45 -7.02 -16.25
CA PRO A 63 2.92 -8.11 -17.08
C PRO A 63 2.57 -9.38 -16.30
N ILE A 64 3.33 -9.70 -15.25
CA ILE A 64 3.08 -10.88 -14.41
C ILE A 64 1.79 -10.73 -13.60
N CYS A 65 1.59 -9.55 -13.02
CA CYS A 65 0.39 -9.23 -12.25
C CYS A 65 -0.84 -9.13 -13.17
N ASN A 66 -0.71 -8.44 -14.31
CA ASN A 66 -1.77 -8.27 -15.30
C ASN A 66 -2.26 -9.61 -15.87
N ARG A 67 -1.35 -10.56 -16.16
CA ARG A 67 -1.72 -11.91 -16.62
C ARG A 67 -2.56 -12.70 -15.63
N ARG A 68 -2.48 -12.37 -14.34
CA ARG A 68 -3.27 -13.00 -13.27
C ARG A 68 -4.43 -12.13 -12.81
N LEU A 69 -4.68 -10.99 -13.46
CA LEU A 69 -5.70 -10.00 -13.07
C LEU A 69 -5.55 -9.53 -11.62
N VAL A 70 -4.30 -9.44 -11.13
CA VAL A 70 -3.99 -8.96 -9.78
C VAL A 70 -3.40 -7.56 -9.87
N PRO A 71 -3.91 -6.56 -9.13
CA PRO A 71 -3.37 -5.20 -9.16
C PRO A 71 -1.93 -5.12 -8.69
N TYR A 72 -1.10 -4.37 -9.42
CA TYR A 72 0.23 -3.94 -9.00
C TYR A 72 0.24 -2.43 -8.70
N CYS A 73 0.64 -2.07 -7.49
CA CYS A 73 0.81 -0.70 -7.03
C CYS A 73 2.31 -0.38 -6.83
N PRO A 74 3.02 0.04 -7.89
CA PRO A 74 4.44 0.35 -7.81
C PRO A 74 4.71 1.61 -6.99
N GLY A 75 5.89 1.66 -6.33
CA GLY A 75 6.41 2.88 -5.73
C GLY A 75 6.94 3.83 -6.81
N CYS A 76 6.51 5.08 -6.80
CA CYS A 76 6.95 6.11 -7.74
C CYS A 76 7.36 7.38 -6.96
N GLY A 77 8.55 7.90 -7.29
CA GLY A 77 9.08 9.15 -6.76
C GLY A 77 9.03 10.32 -7.75
N THR A 78 8.66 10.07 -9.01
CA THR A 78 8.64 11.05 -10.09
C THR A 78 7.38 10.96 -10.94
N VAL A 79 7.07 12.04 -11.66
CA VAL A 79 5.94 12.08 -12.62
C VAL A 79 6.16 11.07 -13.76
N SER A 80 7.39 10.91 -14.24
CA SER A 80 7.73 9.97 -15.31
C SER A 80 7.50 8.51 -14.91
N GLU A 81 7.84 8.14 -13.68
CA GLU A 81 7.57 6.79 -13.16
C GLU A 81 6.07 6.52 -13.04
N VAL A 82 5.29 7.50 -12.55
CA VAL A 82 3.82 7.37 -12.50
C VAL A 82 3.25 7.19 -13.90
N GLY A 83 3.66 8.02 -14.86
CA GLY A 83 3.22 7.91 -16.25
C GLY A 83 3.55 6.55 -16.86
N LYS A 84 4.77 6.04 -16.63
CA LYS A 84 5.18 4.73 -17.17
C LYS A 84 4.44 3.57 -16.49
N ALA A 85 4.18 3.64 -15.20
CA ALA A 85 3.38 2.65 -14.49
C ALA A 85 1.95 2.58 -15.04
N GLN A 86 1.32 3.73 -15.29
CA GLN A 86 -0.02 3.81 -15.89
C GLN A 86 -0.04 3.25 -17.31
N GLU A 87 0.98 3.54 -18.13
CA GLU A 87 1.13 2.97 -19.48
C GLU A 87 1.15 1.43 -19.46
N LEU A 88 1.72 0.83 -18.41
CA LEU A 88 1.77 -0.62 -18.23
C LEU A 88 0.53 -1.20 -17.51
N GLY A 89 -0.51 -0.41 -17.29
CA GLY A 89 -1.77 -0.85 -16.70
C GLY A 89 -1.80 -0.86 -15.16
N CYS A 90 -0.89 -0.14 -14.49
CA CYS A 90 -1.00 0.07 -13.04
C CYS A 90 -1.98 1.22 -12.77
N ASP A 91 -3.20 0.91 -12.32
CA ASP A 91 -4.23 1.92 -12.05
C ASP A 91 -3.87 2.85 -10.89
N LEU A 92 -3.24 2.29 -9.85
CA LEU A 92 -2.90 2.97 -8.60
C LEU A 92 -1.38 2.99 -8.39
N CYS A 93 -0.79 4.19 -8.34
CA CYS A 93 0.64 4.35 -8.07
C CYS A 93 0.88 4.79 -6.62
N LYS A 94 1.88 4.20 -5.97
CA LYS A 94 2.28 4.52 -4.60
C LYS A 94 3.32 5.63 -4.61
N VAL A 95 2.99 6.81 -4.09
CA VAL A 95 3.95 7.87 -3.78
C VAL A 95 4.76 7.45 -2.57
N PHE A 96 6.06 7.18 -2.78
CA PHE A 96 6.97 6.69 -1.75
C PHE A 96 8.41 7.16 -2.00
N PRO A 97 9.16 7.57 -0.96
CA PRO A 97 8.73 7.76 0.43
C PRO A 97 7.94 9.08 0.63
N GLY A 98 6.74 8.97 1.19
CA GLY A 98 5.77 10.07 1.25
C GLY A 98 6.19 11.24 2.13
N ASP A 99 6.91 11.02 3.23
CA ASP A 99 7.46 12.07 4.09
C ASP A 99 8.53 12.92 3.41
N VAL A 100 9.24 12.37 2.41
CA VAL A 100 10.23 13.11 1.62
C VAL A 100 9.56 13.89 0.49
N LEU A 101 8.63 13.26 -0.24
CA LEU A 101 7.97 13.87 -1.40
C LEU A 101 6.89 14.89 -0.99
N GLY A 102 6.20 14.62 0.11
CA GLY A 102 5.22 15.52 0.71
C GLY A 102 3.91 15.71 -0.09
N PRO A 103 2.90 16.37 0.51
CA PRO A 103 1.64 16.68 -0.16
C PRO A 103 1.80 17.57 -1.40
N ALA A 104 2.86 18.39 -1.44
CA ALA A 104 3.16 19.26 -2.58
C ALA A 104 3.44 18.47 -3.86
N PHE A 105 4.12 17.32 -3.77
CA PHE A 105 4.35 16.44 -4.93
C PHE A 105 3.03 15.91 -5.49
N VAL A 106 2.12 15.43 -4.62
CA VAL A 106 0.80 14.93 -5.03
C VAL A 106 0.01 16.03 -5.74
N LYS A 107 -0.07 17.23 -5.16
CA LYS A 107 -0.77 18.37 -5.76
C LYS A 107 -0.16 18.79 -7.10
N GLY A 108 1.17 18.84 -7.18
CA GLY A 108 1.90 19.18 -8.41
C GLY A 108 1.68 18.15 -9.52
N LEU A 109 1.64 16.86 -9.18
CA LEU A 109 1.39 15.77 -10.12
C LEU A 109 -0.06 15.75 -10.63
N LYS A 110 -1.03 15.95 -9.72
CA LYS A 110 -2.46 15.94 -10.07
C LYS A 110 -2.89 17.13 -10.94
N ALA A 111 -2.13 18.22 -10.97
CA ALA A 111 -2.43 19.37 -11.82
C ALA A 111 -2.43 19.03 -13.33
N PRO A 112 -1.37 18.42 -13.90
CA PRO A 112 -1.38 17.95 -15.29
C PRO A 112 -1.99 16.55 -15.48
N MET A 113 -2.08 15.72 -14.43
CA MET A 113 -2.61 14.35 -14.50
C MET A 113 -3.78 14.12 -13.52
N PRO A 114 -4.92 14.81 -13.69
CA PRO A 114 -6.04 14.74 -12.75
C PRO A 114 -6.67 13.35 -12.63
N TRP A 115 -6.50 12.49 -13.64
CA TRP A 115 -6.99 11.10 -13.64
C TRP A 115 -6.16 10.14 -12.78
N SER A 116 -4.91 10.50 -12.42
CA SER A 116 -4.02 9.59 -11.70
C SER A 116 -4.57 9.24 -10.31
N GLN A 117 -4.63 7.94 -10.03
CA GLN A 117 -4.96 7.42 -8.71
C GLN A 117 -3.66 7.24 -7.94
N LEU A 118 -3.58 7.85 -6.76
CA LEU A 118 -2.36 7.87 -5.96
C LEU A 118 -2.62 7.34 -4.56
N MET A 119 -1.79 6.42 -4.11
CA MET A 119 -1.66 6.04 -2.71
C MET A 119 -0.40 6.72 -2.15
N VAL A 120 -0.44 7.31 -0.96
CA VAL A 120 0.80 7.74 -0.28
C VAL A 120 1.17 6.78 0.83
N THR A 121 2.46 6.49 1.02
CA THR A 121 2.98 5.74 2.16
C THR A 121 4.31 6.31 2.61
N GLY A 122 4.56 6.30 3.92
CA GLY A 122 5.68 7.03 4.55
C GLY A 122 5.19 8.37 5.08
N GLY A 123 5.44 8.65 6.36
CA GLY A 123 4.97 9.88 7.00
C GLY A 123 3.47 9.99 7.31
N VAL A 124 2.65 9.02 6.91
CA VAL A 124 1.20 9.03 7.18
C VAL A 124 0.93 8.68 8.65
N LYS A 125 0.27 9.58 9.38
CA LYS A 125 -0.12 9.43 10.78
C LYS A 125 -1.65 9.36 10.90
N PRO A 126 -2.21 8.59 11.85
CA PRO A 126 -3.65 8.51 12.08
C PRO A 126 -4.18 9.75 12.85
N SER A 127 -3.78 10.96 12.44
CA SER A 127 -4.28 12.22 12.99
C SER A 127 -5.06 13.00 11.93
N LYS A 128 -6.05 13.78 12.38
CA LYS A 128 -6.92 14.56 11.48
C LYS A 128 -6.14 15.50 10.57
N GLU A 129 -5.22 16.29 11.14
CA GLU A 129 -4.37 17.22 10.39
C GLU A 129 -3.56 16.53 9.29
N ASN A 130 -2.92 15.39 9.60
CA ASN A 130 -2.09 14.69 8.63
C ASN A 130 -2.94 14.06 7.51
N LEU A 131 -4.03 13.38 7.87
CA LEU A 131 -4.92 12.75 6.91
C LEU A 131 -5.59 13.78 6.00
N GLU A 132 -6.15 14.84 6.59
CA GLU A 132 -6.77 15.93 5.84
C GLU A 132 -5.77 16.58 4.87
N GLY A 133 -4.53 16.78 5.29
CA GLY A 133 -3.46 17.29 4.42
C GLY A 133 -3.20 16.40 3.19
N TRP A 134 -3.16 15.08 3.37
CA TRP A 134 -2.99 14.13 2.27
C TRP A 134 -4.19 14.07 1.33
N PHE A 135 -5.40 13.98 1.86
CA PHE A 135 -6.62 13.93 1.03
C PHE A 135 -6.86 15.25 0.28
N LYS A 136 -6.64 16.40 0.92
CA LYS A 136 -6.70 17.71 0.23
C LYS A 136 -5.67 17.86 -0.88
N ALA A 137 -4.53 17.17 -0.78
CA ALA A 137 -3.54 17.13 -1.85
C ALA A 137 -3.96 16.27 -3.05
N GLY A 138 -4.98 15.42 -2.88
CA GLY A 138 -5.60 14.64 -3.97
C GLY A 138 -5.18 13.17 -4.02
N VAL A 139 -4.70 12.59 -2.92
CA VAL A 139 -4.48 11.13 -2.85
C VAL A 139 -5.83 10.40 -2.88
N THR A 140 -5.86 9.26 -3.57
CA THR A 140 -7.03 8.36 -3.60
C THR A 140 -7.14 7.59 -2.29
N CYS A 141 -6.01 7.18 -1.72
CA CYS A 141 -5.94 6.46 -0.46
C CYS A 141 -4.58 6.66 0.22
N VAL A 142 -4.46 6.15 1.45
CA VAL A 142 -3.24 6.26 2.25
C VAL A 142 -2.84 4.89 2.78
N GLY A 143 -1.54 4.63 2.83
CA GLY A 143 -0.93 3.48 3.49
C GLY A 143 -0.30 3.91 4.81
N MET A 144 -0.72 3.27 5.90
CA MET A 144 -0.15 3.51 7.24
C MET A 144 0.61 2.27 7.72
N GLY A 145 1.89 2.47 8.04
CA GLY A 145 2.74 1.43 8.63
C GLY A 145 2.85 1.60 10.15
N SER A 146 4.08 1.83 10.63
CA SER A 146 4.41 1.91 12.07
C SER A 146 3.61 2.92 12.88
N ASN A 147 3.06 3.97 12.27
CA ASN A 147 2.21 4.93 12.96
C ASN A 147 0.82 4.37 13.33
N LEU A 148 0.35 3.34 12.60
CA LEU A 148 -0.89 2.63 12.92
C LEU A 148 -0.63 1.32 13.69
N PHE A 149 0.59 0.80 13.54
CA PHE A 149 1.06 -0.43 14.17
C PHE A 149 2.33 -0.18 15.02
N PRO A 150 2.21 0.50 16.18
CA PRO A 150 3.38 0.84 16.99
C PRO A 150 4.07 -0.43 17.53
N LYS A 151 5.40 -0.45 17.52
CA LYS A 151 6.19 -1.65 17.85
C LYS A 151 5.96 -2.11 19.29
N GLU A 152 5.89 -1.14 20.20
CA GLU A 152 5.65 -1.32 21.63
C GLU A 152 4.27 -1.91 21.92
N VAL A 153 3.24 -1.49 21.19
CA VAL A 153 1.86 -2.02 21.30
C VAL A 153 1.80 -3.46 20.82
N ILE A 154 2.48 -3.77 19.70
CA ILE A 154 2.60 -5.15 19.20
C ILE A 154 3.39 -6.03 20.17
N ALA A 155 4.53 -5.55 20.68
CA ALA A 155 5.37 -6.29 21.62
C ALA A 155 4.61 -6.61 22.93
N ALA A 156 3.79 -5.67 23.40
CA ALA A 156 2.91 -5.85 24.55
C ALA A 156 1.64 -6.68 24.25
N LYS A 157 1.41 -7.07 22.99
CA LYS A 157 0.19 -7.78 22.52
C LYS A 157 -1.11 -7.04 22.86
N GLU A 158 -1.08 -5.71 22.85
CA GLU A 158 -2.22 -4.84 23.12
C GLU A 158 -3.16 -4.74 21.89
N TRP A 159 -3.77 -5.85 21.50
CA TRP A 159 -4.57 -5.91 20.26
C TRP A 159 -5.79 -4.97 20.27
N ASN A 160 -6.41 -4.75 21.43
CA ASN A 160 -7.51 -3.79 21.57
C ASN A 160 -7.09 -2.37 21.18
N LYS A 161 -5.86 -1.97 21.51
CA LYS A 161 -5.33 -0.66 21.14
C LYS A 161 -5.09 -0.53 19.64
N ILE A 162 -4.66 -1.60 18.97
CA ILE A 162 -4.59 -1.63 17.50
C ILE A 162 -5.99 -1.49 16.89
N THR A 163 -7.00 -2.17 17.44
CA THR A 163 -8.40 -2.04 17.02
C THR A 163 -8.88 -0.60 17.16
N GLU A 164 -8.63 0.05 18.29
CA GLU A 164 -8.99 1.46 18.53
C GLU A 164 -8.28 2.40 17.56
N LEU A 165 -6.97 2.21 17.33
CA LEU A 165 -6.21 3.01 16.36
C LEU A 165 -6.77 2.89 14.95
N CYS A 166 -7.11 1.68 14.51
CA CYS A 166 -7.75 1.43 13.22
C CYS A 166 -9.14 2.08 13.13
N ALA A 167 -9.98 1.92 14.15
CA ALA A 167 -11.31 2.51 14.20
C ALA A 167 -11.26 4.04 14.15
N ASN A 168 -10.36 4.65 14.93
CA ASN A 168 -10.14 6.10 14.95
C ASN A 168 -9.64 6.61 13.59
N ALA A 169 -8.66 5.93 12.98
CA ALA A 169 -8.16 6.31 11.66
C ALA A 169 -9.27 6.27 10.60
N LEU A 170 -10.11 5.23 10.59
CA LEU A 170 -11.24 5.10 9.67
C LEU A 170 -12.31 6.17 9.91
N ALA A 171 -12.61 6.50 11.17
CA ALA A 171 -13.54 7.58 11.53
C ALA A 171 -13.04 8.94 11.00
N ILE A 172 -11.76 9.24 11.20
CA ILE A 172 -11.15 10.46 10.67
C ILE A 172 -11.22 10.49 9.14
N VAL A 173 -10.86 9.39 8.46
CA VAL A 173 -10.94 9.30 6.99
C VAL A 173 -12.35 9.61 6.48
N LYS A 174 -13.39 9.11 7.17
CA LYS A 174 -14.80 9.39 6.82
C LYS A 174 -15.19 10.86 6.98
N GLU A 175 -14.52 11.61 7.86
CA GLU A 175 -14.78 13.04 8.05
C GLU A 175 -14.04 13.93 7.02
N VAL A 176 -12.86 13.52 6.58
CA VAL A 176 -11.96 14.38 5.76
C VAL A 176 -12.00 14.09 4.27
N ARG A 177 -12.71 13.04 3.85
CA ARG A 177 -12.88 12.62 2.44
C ARG A 177 -14.34 12.75 2.03
#